data_AF-A0AAN5CFY6-F1
#
_entry.id   AF-A0AAN5CFY6-F1
#
_cell.length_a   1.000
_cell.length_b   1.000
_cell.length_c   1.000
_cell.angle_alpha   90.00
_cell.angle_beta   90.00
_cell.angle_gamma   90.00
#
_symmetry.space_group_name_H-M   'P 1'
#
loop_
_entity.id
_entity.type
_entity.pdbx_description
1 polymer ?
#
loop_
_entity_poly.entity_id
_entity_poly.type
_entity_poly.pdbx_seq_one_letter_code
_entity_poly.pdbx_strand_id
1 'polypeptide(L)'
;LRMFPYPGMGVINPLYAAQLAALNPLGRGKLRDGYCAVVGVPQPGTALLGVQSLPRPMLVPPGMGVEGGAASPSPSASNWTEHKHEDGRVYYHNKVTRQSVWTKPDELKTPAERGASSSGGDSWKEYTTGEGKKYYYNQSTKETTWTVPEGFNPTSGASEKKEESAKEVKEEGGQSELERAMAATLASLPKETSISVATLSDVPMIDPDVELKKRQADRFTELLRDKYKDGKITATCNWDKAVPFIQSDPRFRILSKVSEKKQLFNAWKVQKQKEERDEKRMAVKKAKEDLETWLLTHPKMKNNGLQYRRADEIFASEPIWKAVAEDDRREIFRETHMTVTKKDEAEKAEIAKRNVQALNDILENMGEITYRTTWAQAQRLLIENSEFAADDTLQSMDKMDALIVFEKHIKNLEKQYDEEKLNDDKRLRRQERKTREAFQLLLKELHDKGELTSVSLWSTLYTTIASDSRFDTMLHQSGSTPLDLFKFYVEDLKEQYGNDRKIIKDIIAAQGKSIEVNTTFDELVSWVHEDERGKKVDMGNLKLCYNSFVEKAESKEKEMEREEARKKRRIESEFRNLLR
;
A
#
# COMPACT_ATOMS: atom_id res chain seq x y z
N LEU A 1 -20.71 38.75 55.61
CA LEU A 1 -21.63 39.84 56.02
C LEU A 1 -22.09 40.54 54.74
N ARG A 2 -23.39 40.53 54.38
CA ARG A 2 -23.95 41.03 53.09
C ARG A 2 -23.43 40.28 51.82
N MET A 3 -24.13 40.19 50.68
CA MET A 3 -25.58 40.29 50.33
C MET A 3 -25.81 39.43 49.06
N PHE A 4 -26.98 38.80 48.92
CA PHE A 4 -27.49 38.14 47.69
C PHE A 4 -28.23 39.18 46.80
N PRO A 5 -28.74 38.87 45.55
CA PRO A 5 -29.05 37.55 44.99
C PRO A 5 -28.68 37.25 43.51
N TYR A 6 -28.65 35.95 43.20
CA TYR A 6 -29.00 35.41 41.86
C TYR A 6 -30.45 34.87 41.92
N PRO A 7 -31.25 34.97 40.83
CA PRO A 7 -32.61 34.43 40.79
C PRO A 7 -32.70 33.02 40.17
N GLY A 8 -33.77 32.27 40.49
CA GLY A 8 -34.33 31.27 39.57
C GLY A 8 -34.07 29.78 39.86
N MET A 9 -34.49 29.25 41.01
CA MET A 9 -34.90 27.83 41.07
C MET A 9 -36.28 27.67 40.43
N GLY A 10 -36.46 26.62 39.62
CA GLY A 10 -37.76 26.15 39.15
C GLY A 10 -37.87 24.64 39.38
N VAL A 11 -38.93 24.19 40.07
CA VAL A 11 -39.00 22.84 40.63
C VAL A 11 -40.39 22.23 40.43
N ILE A 12 -40.43 21.02 39.86
CA ILE A 12 -41.56 20.05 39.82
C ILE A 12 -42.84 20.50 39.07
N ASN A 13 -43.16 19.78 37.99
CA ASN A 13 -44.40 18.98 37.94
C ASN A 13 -44.34 17.86 36.87
N PRO A 14 -44.60 16.57 37.21
CA PRO A 14 -44.48 15.46 36.26
C PRO A 14 -45.85 15.02 35.70
N LEU A 15 -46.20 15.46 34.49
CA LEU A 15 -47.42 15.02 33.78
C LEU A 15 -47.20 14.85 32.27
N TYR A 16 -46.65 13.71 31.85
CA TYR A 16 -47.05 13.05 30.59
C TYR A 16 -46.59 11.58 30.54
N ALA A 17 -47.44 10.66 31.01
CA ALA A 17 -47.15 9.21 31.03
C ALA A 17 -48.43 8.38 30.84
N ALA A 18 -49.09 8.56 29.70
CA ALA A 18 -50.20 7.72 29.20
C ALA A 18 -50.29 7.83 27.66
N GLN A 19 -50.92 6.85 27.01
CA GLN A 19 -50.87 6.55 25.55
C GLN A 19 -49.46 6.12 25.06
N LEU A 20 -49.26 4.97 24.39
CA LEU A 20 -50.16 3.91 23.92
C LEU A 20 -49.55 2.52 24.20
N ALA A 21 -50.30 1.62 24.85
CA ALA A 21 -49.93 0.21 24.97
C ALA A 21 -51.15 -0.69 25.26
N ALA A 22 -51.84 -1.15 24.20
CA ALA A 22 -52.69 -2.35 24.22
C ALA A 22 -53.28 -2.67 22.82
N LEU A 23 -52.96 -3.85 22.27
CA LEU A 23 -53.94 -4.78 21.69
C LEU A 23 -53.29 -6.17 21.52
N ASN A 24 -54.09 -7.23 21.44
CA ASN A 24 -53.72 -8.57 21.91
C ASN A 24 -53.18 -9.55 20.83
N PRO A 25 -52.50 -10.66 21.25
CA PRO A 25 -51.88 -11.64 20.35
C PRO A 25 -52.72 -12.92 20.09
N LEU A 26 -52.40 -13.63 19.01
CA LEU A 26 -52.70 -15.05 18.69
C LEU A 26 -51.76 -15.47 17.53
N GLY A 27 -51.24 -16.71 17.38
CA GLY A 27 -51.33 -17.94 18.18
C GLY A 27 -50.20 -18.93 17.79
N ARG A 28 -50.20 -20.17 18.34
CA ARG A 28 -49.12 -21.19 18.14
C ARG A 28 -49.40 -22.16 16.97
N GLY A 29 -48.36 -22.66 16.27
CA GLY A 29 -48.50 -23.64 15.17
C GLY A 29 -47.26 -24.51 14.84
N LYS A 30 -47.21 -25.71 15.43
CA LYS A 30 -46.31 -26.89 15.28
C LYS A 30 -45.32 -27.07 14.10
N LEU A 31 -44.20 -27.73 14.46
CA LEU A 31 -43.26 -28.55 13.66
C LEU A 31 -43.90 -29.51 12.61
N ARG A 32 -43.19 -29.74 11.48
CA ARG A 32 -42.64 -31.08 11.12
C ARG A 32 -41.68 -31.09 9.91
N ASP A 33 -40.94 -32.19 9.77
CA ASP A 33 -39.93 -32.51 8.75
C ASP A 33 -40.53 -33.00 7.41
N GLY A 34 -39.75 -32.97 6.31
CA GLY A 34 -40.15 -33.54 5.02
C GLY A 34 -39.05 -33.57 3.93
N TYR A 35 -38.76 -34.75 3.37
CA TYR A 35 -37.67 -35.03 2.42
C TYR A 35 -37.87 -34.48 0.99
N CYS A 36 -36.74 -34.07 0.39
CA CYS A 36 -36.24 -34.35 -0.97
C CYS A 36 -37.19 -34.94 -2.06
N ALA A 37 -37.20 -34.32 -3.26
CA ALA A 37 -37.17 -35.02 -4.56
C ALA A 37 -36.77 -34.09 -5.74
N VAL A 38 -36.28 -34.69 -6.83
CA VAL A 38 -35.87 -34.06 -8.11
C VAL A 38 -36.96 -34.27 -9.18
N VAL A 39 -37.08 -33.35 -10.16
CA VAL A 39 -37.38 -33.54 -11.62
C VAL A 39 -37.80 -32.19 -12.24
N GLY A 40 -37.66 -32.00 -13.56
CA GLY A 40 -38.10 -30.80 -14.29
C GLY A 40 -38.36 -31.05 -15.78
N VAL A 41 -38.47 -29.96 -16.59
CA VAL A 41 -38.68 -29.92 -18.07
C VAL A 41 -40.14 -30.21 -18.51
N PRO A 42 -40.76 -29.51 -19.50
CA PRO A 42 -40.47 -28.22 -20.19
C PRO A 42 -41.66 -27.20 -20.28
N GLN A 43 -41.45 -26.15 -21.09
CA GLN A 43 -42.37 -25.16 -21.75
C GLN A 43 -43.66 -25.73 -22.41
N PRO A 44 -44.69 -24.92 -22.84
CA PRO A 44 -44.70 -23.51 -23.37
C PRO A 44 -45.71 -22.57 -22.66
N GLY A 45 -46.06 -21.34 -23.08
CA GLY A 45 -45.68 -20.41 -24.18
C GLY A 45 -46.91 -19.66 -24.75
N THR A 46 -46.73 -18.49 -25.40
CA THR A 46 -47.76 -17.53 -25.93
C THR A 46 -48.47 -16.63 -24.89
N ALA A 47 -48.99 -15.42 -25.17
CA ALA A 47 -48.64 -14.38 -26.19
C ALA A 47 -49.39 -13.03 -25.97
N LEU A 48 -48.70 -11.89 -26.21
CA LEU A 48 -49.17 -10.57 -26.76
C LEU A 48 -50.35 -9.83 -26.04
N LEU A 49 -50.70 -8.55 -26.24
CA LEU A 49 -50.42 -7.46 -27.23
C LEU A 49 -50.11 -6.13 -26.48
N GLY A 50 -49.69 -5.00 -27.08
CA GLY A 50 -49.50 -4.63 -28.49
C GLY A 50 -48.58 -3.38 -28.64
N VAL A 51 -48.05 -3.07 -29.84
CA VAL A 51 -48.65 -2.16 -30.85
C VAL A 51 -48.48 -0.68 -30.43
N GLN A 52 -47.80 0.22 -31.16
CA GLN A 52 -47.31 0.28 -32.57
C GLN A 52 -45.95 1.08 -32.58
N SER A 53 -45.20 1.39 -33.65
CA SER A 53 -45.39 1.25 -35.12
C SER A 53 -44.06 0.99 -35.90
N LEU A 54 -43.88 1.60 -37.07
CA LEU A 54 -42.90 1.29 -38.14
C LEU A 54 -42.82 2.52 -39.12
N PRO A 55 -41.81 2.69 -40.01
CA PRO A 55 -41.57 1.78 -41.15
C PRO A 55 -40.10 1.47 -41.55
N ARG A 56 -39.99 0.51 -42.48
CA ARG A 56 -38.83 -0.03 -43.25
C ARG A 56 -39.08 0.29 -44.76
N PRO A 57 -38.53 -0.37 -45.83
CA PRO A 57 -37.50 -1.43 -46.02
C PRO A 57 -36.41 -1.12 -47.09
N MET A 58 -35.36 -1.95 -47.32
CA MET A 58 -35.24 -3.09 -48.29
C MET A 58 -33.74 -3.58 -48.35
N LEU A 59 -33.28 -4.67 -49.01
CA LEU A 59 -33.82 -6.03 -49.26
C LEU A 59 -32.75 -7.02 -49.88
N VAL A 60 -31.94 -7.70 -49.04
CA VAL A 60 -31.41 -9.11 -49.17
C VAL A 60 -30.51 -9.54 -50.41
N PRO A 61 -30.17 -10.85 -50.73
CA PRO A 61 -28.78 -11.38 -50.89
C PRO A 61 -28.48 -11.97 -52.33
N PRO A 62 -27.59 -12.98 -52.64
CA PRO A 62 -26.54 -13.74 -51.89
C PRO A 62 -25.19 -14.00 -52.66
N GLY A 63 -24.30 -14.90 -52.15
CA GLY A 63 -23.14 -15.48 -52.87
C GLY A 63 -22.28 -16.48 -52.05
N MET A 64 -21.67 -17.50 -52.70
CA MET A 64 -20.82 -18.59 -52.12
C MET A 64 -19.41 -18.12 -51.68
N GLY A 65 -18.58 -18.84 -50.89
CA GLY A 65 -18.72 -20.12 -50.16
C GLY A 65 -17.36 -20.82 -49.85
N VAL A 66 -17.37 -21.85 -48.98
CA VAL A 66 -16.33 -22.91 -48.75
C VAL A 66 -15.07 -22.60 -47.89
N GLU A 67 -15.04 -23.24 -46.70
CA GLU A 67 -13.95 -23.88 -45.90
C GLU A 67 -12.51 -23.29 -45.73
N GLY A 68 -11.96 -23.46 -44.50
CA GLY A 68 -10.59 -23.99 -44.33
C GLY A 68 -9.67 -23.37 -43.25
N GLY A 69 -9.18 -24.19 -42.31
CA GLY A 69 -7.93 -23.96 -41.56
C GLY A 69 -8.04 -23.35 -40.15
N ALA A 70 -7.18 -23.79 -39.23
CA ALA A 70 -7.16 -23.35 -37.83
C ALA A 70 -5.73 -23.06 -37.31
N ALA A 71 -5.56 -21.93 -36.61
CA ALA A 71 -4.52 -21.68 -35.60
C ALA A 71 -4.80 -20.34 -34.88
N SER A 72 -4.26 -20.17 -33.67
CA SER A 72 -4.26 -18.93 -32.87
C SER A 72 -2.83 -18.69 -32.32
N PRO A 73 -2.49 -17.53 -31.70
CA PRO A 73 -3.25 -16.29 -31.52
C PRO A 73 -2.50 -15.01 -31.98
N SER A 74 -3.19 -13.88 -32.09
CA SER A 74 -2.60 -12.53 -32.22
C SER A 74 -3.60 -11.46 -31.67
N PRO A 75 -3.26 -10.16 -31.49
CA PRO A 75 -3.23 -9.62 -30.13
C PRO A 75 -4.24 -8.49 -29.82
N SER A 76 -4.54 -8.36 -28.52
CA SER A 76 -5.02 -7.17 -27.79
C SER A 76 -5.74 -6.06 -28.60
N ALA A 77 -7.08 -6.08 -28.59
CA ALA A 77 -7.87 -4.92 -28.97
C ALA A 77 -7.73 -3.78 -27.93
N SER A 78 -7.35 -2.58 -28.38
CA SER A 78 -7.13 -1.41 -27.52
C SER A 78 -8.45 -0.80 -27.03
N ASN A 79 -8.53 -0.44 -25.74
CA ASN A 79 -9.77 0.04 -25.10
C ASN A 79 -10.04 1.54 -25.29
N TRP A 80 -9.19 2.23 -26.04
CA TRP A 80 -9.23 3.68 -26.25
C TRP A 80 -9.85 4.07 -27.59
N THR A 81 -10.49 5.23 -27.64
CA THR A 81 -11.11 5.77 -28.86
C THR A 81 -10.90 7.28 -28.99
N GLU A 82 -10.43 7.71 -30.16
CA GLU A 82 -10.20 9.11 -30.50
C GLU A 82 -11.52 9.85 -30.76
N HIS A 83 -11.66 11.04 -30.17
CA HIS A 83 -12.79 11.95 -30.35
C HIS A 83 -12.26 13.39 -30.52
N LYS A 84 -13.06 14.27 -31.14
CA LYS A 84 -12.72 15.69 -31.34
C LYS A 84 -13.67 16.59 -30.56
N HIS A 85 -13.13 17.64 -29.96
CA HIS A 85 -13.87 18.71 -29.31
C HIS A 85 -14.28 19.77 -30.34
N GLU A 86 -15.24 20.62 -29.97
CA GLU A 86 -15.75 21.72 -30.82
C GLU A 86 -14.68 22.78 -31.15
N ASP A 87 -13.60 22.86 -30.35
CA ASP A 87 -12.41 23.70 -30.58
C ASP A 87 -11.37 23.00 -31.49
N GLY A 88 -11.78 22.00 -32.27
CA GLY A 88 -10.94 21.19 -33.17
C GLY A 88 -9.95 20.24 -32.49
N ARG A 89 -9.66 20.41 -31.19
CA ARG A 89 -8.70 19.61 -30.41
C ARG A 89 -9.15 18.16 -30.26
N VAL A 90 -8.18 17.26 -30.29
CA VAL A 90 -8.39 15.80 -30.21
C VAL A 90 -8.17 15.31 -28.78
N TYR A 91 -9.02 14.40 -28.31
CA TYR A 91 -8.84 13.68 -27.04
C TYR A 91 -9.16 12.19 -27.17
N TYR A 92 -8.58 11.40 -26.27
CA TYR A 92 -8.68 9.94 -26.25
C TYR A 92 -9.53 9.50 -25.05
N HIS A 93 -10.62 8.78 -25.31
CA HIS A 93 -11.54 8.30 -24.30
C HIS A 93 -11.44 6.78 -24.14
N ASN A 94 -11.19 6.31 -22.90
CA ASN A 94 -11.15 4.89 -22.54
C ASN A 94 -12.57 4.36 -22.28
N LYS A 95 -12.99 3.35 -23.03
CA LYS A 95 -14.34 2.76 -22.92
C LYS A 95 -14.59 2.02 -21.60
N VAL A 96 -13.53 1.54 -20.94
CA VAL A 96 -13.61 0.78 -19.68
C VAL A 96 -13.52 1.71 -18.47
N THR A 97 -12.56 2.63 -18.43
CA THR A 97 -12.37 3.53 -17.26
C THR A 97 -13.17 4.85 -17.34
N ARG A 98 -13.79 5.15 -18.49
CA ARG A 98 -14.47 6.44 -18.79
C ARG A 98 -13.58 7.68 -18.60
N GLN A 99 -12.27 7.53 -18.71
CA GLN A 99 -11.32 8.62 -18.62
C GLN A 99 -11.05 9.23 -20.00
N SER A 100 -11.04 10.57 -20.07
CA SER A 100 -10.69 11.35 -21.25
C SER A 100 -9.32 11.98 -21.05
N VAL A 101 -8.39 11.77 -21.98
CA VAL A 101 -6.99 12.23 -21.90
C VAL A 101 -6.60 12.94 -23.20
N TRP A 102 -5.97 14.11 -23.10
CA TRP A 102 -5.58 14.95 -24.25
C TRP A 102 -4.26 14.52 -24.91
N THR A 103 -3.55 13.55 -24.35
CA THR A 103 -2.34 12.93 -24.90
C THR A 103 -2.63 11.50 -25.37
N LYS A 104 -2.04 11.10 -26.50
CA LYS A 104 -2.27 9.80 -27.15
C LYS A 104 -1.71 8.64 -26.28
N PRO A 105 -2.56 7.74 -25.75
CA PRO A 105 -2.13 6.63 -24.89
C PRO A 105 -1.18 5.66 -25.58
N ASP A 106 -0.26 5.04 -24.84
CA ASP A 106 0.76 4.14 -25.39
C ASP A 106 0.20 2.86 -26.04
N GLU A 107 -1.02 2.48 -25.66
CA GLU A 107 -1.83 1.40 -26.26
C GLU A 107 -2.41 1.75 -27.65
N LEU A 108 -2.22 2.99 -28.13
CA LEU A 108 -2.57 3.44 -29.48
C LEU A 108 -1.35 3.92 -30.30
N LYS A 109 -0.13 3.84 -29.74
CA LYS A 109 1.10 4.15 -30.48
C LYS A 109 1.56 2.96 -31.32
N THR A 110 1.74 3.21 -32.62
CA THR A 110 2.25 2.23 -33.59
C THR A 110 3.71 1.85 -33.28
N PRO A 111 4.21 0.70 -33.77
CA PRO A 111 5.61 0.30 -33.55
C PRO A 111 6.64 1.35 -34.02
N ALA A 112 6.35 2.09 -35.08
CA ALA A 112 7.20 3.16 -35.58
C ALA A 112 7.25 4.39 -34.63
N GLU A 113 6.11 4.82 -34.09
CA GLU A 113 6.05 5.92 -33.11
C GLU A 113 6.79 5.56 -31.79
N ARG A 114 6.79 4.26 -31.43
CA ARG A 114 7.54 3.76 -30.26
C ARG A 114 9.06 3.82 -30.46
N GLY A 115 9.55 3.68 -31.69
CA GLY A 115 10.97 3.89 -32.04
C GLY A 115 11.36 5.38 -32.09
N ALA A 116 10.52 6.22 -32.70
CA ALA A 116 10.75 7.67 -32.79
C ALA A 116 10.82 8.38 -31.41
N SER A 117 10.24 7.77 -30.37
CA SER A 117 10.26 8.28 -28.99
C SER A 117 11.57 7.98 -28.23
N SER A 118 12.61 7.43 -28.88
CA SER A 118 13.89 7.04 -28.25
C SER A 118 15.14 7.65 -28.92
N SER A 119 14.99 8.75 -29.67
CA SER A 119 16.11 9.50 -30.25
C SER A 119 16.35 10.81 -29.47
N GLY A 120 17.51 10.94 -28.82
CA GLY A 120 17.84 11.99 -27.85
C GLY A 120 18.14 13.40 -28.43
N GLY A 121 17.27 13.93 -29.29
CA GLY A 121 17.42 15.30 -29.82
C GLY A 121 17.08 16.39 -28.78
N ASP A 122 16.02 16.20 -28.00
CA ASP A 122 15.39 17.24 -27.16
C ASP A 122 16.08 17.46 -25.79
N SER A 123 17.42 17.33 -25.75
CA SER A 123 18.22 17.59 -24.55
C SER A 123 19.42 18.50 -24.81
N TRP A 124 19.74 18.82 -26.06
CA TRP A 124 20.82 19.74 -26.40
C TRP A 124 20.33 21.18 -26.41
N LYS A 125 21.02 22.06 -25.68
CA LYS A 125 20.79 23.51 -25.69
C LYS A 125 22.03 24.24 -26.18
N GLU A 126 21.81 25.20 -27.08
CA GLU A 126 22.85 26.07 -27.60
C GLU A 126 23.15 27.20 -26.62
N TYR A 127 24.44 27.41 -26.31
CA TYR A 127 24.93 28.51 -25.49
C TYR A 127 26.03 29.26 -26.25
N THR A 128 26.07 30.58 -26.09
CA THR A 128 27.10 31.44 -26.71
C THR A 128 28.04 31.96 -25.62
N THR A 129 29.34 31.77 -25.81
CA THR A 129 30.38 32.31 -24.92
C THR A 129 30.57 33.82 -25.11
N GLY A 130 31.23 34.49 -24.16
CA GLY A 130 31.54 35.92 -24.26
C GLY A 130 32.43 36.33 -25.45
N GLU A 131 33.06 35.37 -26.13
CA GLU A 131 33.80 35.58 -27.39
C GLU A 131 32.94 35.37 -28.65
N GLY A 132 31.62 35.17 -28.51
CA GLY A 132 30.69 34.93 -29.62
C GLY A 132 30.71 33.50 -30.19
N LYS A 133 31.52 32.59 -29.64
CA LYS A 133 31.57 31.17 -30.06
C LYS A 133 30.43 30.38 -29.42
N LYS A 134 29.69 29.66 -30.26
CA LYS A 134 28.58 28.77 -29.85
C LYS A 134 29.09 27.39 -29.43
N TYR A 135 28.44 26.79 -28.44
CA TYR A 135 28.61 25.39 -28.06
C TYR A 135 27.26 24.79 -27.64
N TYR A 136 27.16 23.47 -27.70
CA TYR A 136 25.94 22.72 -27.44
C TYR A 136 26.14 21.89 -26.17
N TYR A 137 25.20 21.98 -25.23
CA TYR A 137 25.25 21.27 -23.94
C TYR A 137 24.06 20.33 -23.79
N ASN A 138 24.33 19.04 -23.55
CA ASN A 138 23.31 18.03 -23.33
C ASN A 138 22.87 18.02 -21.86
N GLN A 139 21.61 18.40 -21.59
CA GLN A 139 21.07 18.42 -20.24
C GLN A 139 20.92 17.02 -19.61
N SER A 140 20.88 15.96 -20.42
CA SER A 140 20.75 14.57 -19.93
C SER A 140 22.09 13.92 -19.60
N THR A 141 23.11 14.05 -20.47
CA THR A 141 24.44 13.44 -20.25
C THR A 141 25.46 14.38 -19.60
N LYS A 142 25.17 15.69 -19.55
CA LYS A 142 26.07 16.78 -19.12
C LYS A 142 27.30 17.01 -20.01
N GLU A 143 27.28 16.52 -21.24
CA GLU A 143 28.37 16.69 -22.20
C GLU A 143 28.28 18.03 -22.95
N THR A 144 29.43 18.59 -23.36
CA THR A 144 29.53 19.82 -24.16
C THR A 144 30.25 19.55 -25.48
N THR A 145 29.65 19.95 -26.62
CA THR A 145 30.29 19.88 -27.95
C THR A 145 30.39 21.27 -28.58
N TRP A 146 31.50 21.53 -29.29
CA TRP A 146 31.69 22.75 -30.10
C TRP A 146 31.14 22.62 -31.52
N THR A 147 30.58 21.46 -31.85
CA THR A 147 29.94 21.11 -33.13
C THR A 147 28.48 20.72 -32.90
N VAL A 148 27.64 21.01 -33.90
CA VAL A 148 26.19 20.73 -33.85
C VAL A 148 25.95 19.21 -33.69
N PRO A 149 25.22 18.76 -32.65
CA PRO A 149 24.87 17.35 -32.48
C PRO A 149 23.90 16.85 -33.55
N GLU A 150 24.05 15.59 -33.96
CA GLU A 150 23.21 14.97 -34.99
C GLU A 150 21.75 14.85 -34.49
N GLY A 151 20.83 15.55 -35.17
CA GLY A 151 19.42 15.68 -34.79
C GLY A 151 19.00 17.06 -34.25
N PHE A 152 19.93 17.98 -33.97
CA PHE A 152 19.60 19.34 -33.53
C PHE A 152 19.22 20.25 -34.71
N ASN A 153 17.98 20.74 -34.76
CA ASN A 153 17.46 21.62 -35.83
C ASN A 153 17.33 23.07 -35.33
N PRO A 154 18.14 24.04 -35.81
CA PRO A 154 18.22 25.40 -35.25
C PRO A 154 17.16 26.39 -35.80
N THR A 155 16.12 25.95 -36.49
CA THR A 155 15.18 26.83 -37.23
C THR A 155 13.72 26.70 -36.80
N SER A 156 13.30 27.52 -35.84
CA SER A 156 11.90 27.91 -35.65
C SER A 156 11.78 29.33 -35.09
N GLY A 157 11.17 30.25 -35.87
CA GLY A 157 10.73 31.58 -35.42
C GLY A 157 11.62 32.78 -35.80
N ALA A 158 11.39 33.37 -36.98
CA ALA A 158 11.92 34.69 -37.32
C ALA A 158 11.07 35.40 -38.41
N SER A 159 10.15 36.29 -38.00
CA SER A 159 9.56 37.33 -38.86
C SER A 159 8.84 38.40 -38.01
N GLU A 160 9.48 39.57 -37.90
CA GLU A 160 8.98 40.94 -38.22
C GLU A 160 7.47 41.26 -38.07
N LYS A 161 6.96 42.44 -37.61
CA LYS A 161 7.45 43.79 -37.19
C LYS A 161 6.20 44.52 -36.58
N LYS A 162 6.17 45.67 -35.87
CA LYS A 162 7.09 46.76 -35.42
C LYS A 162 6.42 47.49 -34.20
N GLU A 163 7.14 48.42 -33.51
CA GLU A 163 6.68 49.67 -32.80
C GLU A 163 5.30 49.79 -32.08
N GLU A 164 5.10 50.45 -30.92
CA GLU A 164 5.96 51.36 -30.12
C GLU A 164 5.51 51.47 -28.62
N SER A 165 6.44 51.86 -27.72
CA SER A 165 6.22 52.58 -26.44
C SER A 165 5.86 51.82 -25.13
N ALA A 166 6.04 52.54 -24.01
CA ALA A 166 5.62 52.31 -22.62
C ALA A 166 6.26 51.14 -21.79
N LYS A 167 7.10 51.56 -20.83
CA LYS A 167 7.72 50.78 -19.74
C LYS A 167 6.67 50.15 -18.79
N GLU A 168 6.99 49.01 -18.18
CA GLU A 168 7.40 48.99 -16.77
C GLU A 168 8.18 47.71 -16.39
N VAL A 169 8.85 47.71 -15.24
CA VAL A 169 9.76 46.65 -14.79
C VAL A 169 9.38 46.18 -13.39
N LYS A 170 9.23 44.86 -13.20
CA LYS A 170 9.33 44.23 -11.87
C LYS A 170 10.75 43.68 -11.70
N GLU A 171 11.47 44.19 -10.72
CA GLU A 171 12.66 43.50 -10.19
C GLU A 171 12.20 42.39 -9.22
N GLU A 172 12.62 41.16 -9.46
CA GLU A 172 12.83 40.17 -8.40
C GLU A 172 14.33 39.87 -8.26
N GLY A 173 14.75 39.50 -7.05
CA GLY A 173 16.15 39.53 -6.65
C GLY A 173 16.98 38.34 -7.15
N GLY A 174 17.62 38.50 -8.32
CA GLY A 174 18.77 37.69 -8.72
C GLY A 174 20.10 38.38 -8.39
N GLN A 175 21.00 37.71 -7.66
CA GLN A 175 22.40 38.16 -7.56
C GLN A 175 23.04 38.12 -8.96
N SER A 176 23.65 39.22 -9.40
CA SER A 176 24.19 39.33 -10.75
C SER A 176 25.30 38.30 -10.98
N GLU A 177 25.28 37.64 -12.14
CA GLU A 177 26.34 36.73 -12.56
C GLU A 177 27.72 37.40 -12.57
N LEU A 178 27.79 38.73 -12.72
CA LEU A 178 29.00 39.53 -12.62
C LEU A 178 29.65 39.45 -11.22
N GLU A 179 28.86 39.44 -10.16
CA GLU A 179 29.32 39.38 -8.77
C GLU A 179 29.79 37.96 -8.43
N ARG A 180 29.09 36.93 -8.96
CA ARG A 180 29.49 35.52 -8.88
C ARG A 180 30.75 35.21 -9.71
N ALA A 181 30.92 35.86 -10.86
CA ALA A 181 32.11 35.76 -11.69
C ALA A 181 33.34 36.36 -10.99
N MET A 182 33.23 37.56 -10.43
CA MET A 182 34.32 38.18 -9.65
C MET A 182 34.73 37.32 -8.44
N ALA A 183 33.77 36.71 -7.74
CA ALA A 183 34.05 35.77 -6.66
C ALA A 183 34.78 34.51 -7.16
N ALA A 184 34.39 33.95 -8.30
CA ALA A 184 35.03 32.78 -8.90
C ALA A 184 36.47 33.08 -9.39
N THR A 185 36.74 34.25 -9.97
CA THR A 185 38.08 34.65 -10.41
C THR A 185 39.04 34.89 -9.24
N LEU A 186 38.54 35.29 -8.07
CA LEU A 186 39.34 35.39 -6.84
C LEU A 186 39.72 34.01 -6.25
N ALA A 187 39.03 32.94 -6.65
CA ALA A 187 39.24 31.59 -6.14
C ALA A 187 40.14 30.70 -7.02
N SER A 188 40.58 31.17 -8.20
CA SER A 188 41.22 30.33 -9.23
C SER A 188 42.71 30.59 -9.49
N LEU A 189 43.39 31.38 -8.65
CA LEU A 189 44.86 31.51 -8.68
C LEU A 189 45.52 30.45 -7.78
N PRO A 190 46.59 29.77 -8.23
CA PRO A 190 46.96 28.46 -7.70
C PRO A 190 47.77 28.52 -6.41
N LYS A 191 47.55 27.52 -5.55
CA LYS A 191 48.47 27.15 -4.46
C LYS A 191 48.47 25.64 -4.26
N GLU A 192 49.31 24.93 -5.00
CA GLU A 192 49.57 23.52 -4.72
C GLU A 192 50.75 23.34 -3.74
N THR A 193 50.46 22.56 -2.71
CA THR A 193 51.36 21.89 -1.75
C THR A 193 52.43 21.04 -2.44
N SER A 194 53.55 20.65 -1.82
CA SER A 194 53.96 20.60 -0.38
C SER A 194 55.51 20.83 -0.28
N ILE A 195 56.36 20.43 0.69
CA ILE A 195 56.40 19.43 1.79
C ILE A 195 57.28 19.99 2.94
N SER A 196 57.24 19.34 4.12
CA SER A 196 58.22 19.35 5.22
C SER A 196 58.41 20.62 6.07
N VAL A 197 57.80 20.53 7.26
CA VAL A 197 58.25 21.02 8.58
C VAL A 197 59.70 21.54 8.67
N ALA A 198 59.86 22.83 9.02
CA ALA A 198 60.69 23.30 10.13
C ALA A 198 60.48 24.81 10.45
N THR A 199 60.33 25.14 11.73
CA THR A 199 60.68 26.42 12.41
C THR A 199 60.28 27.81 11.84
N LEU A 200 59.78 28.63 12.77
CA LEU A 200 59.80 30.12 12.81
C LEU A 200 58.83 30.90 11.90
N SER A 201 57.85 31.52 12.57
CA SER A 201 57.29 32.86 12.33
C SER A 201 57.38 33.46 10.93
N ASP A 202 56.25 33.53 10.23
CA ASP A 202 56.04 34.51 9.16
C ASP A 202 54.65 35.15 9.31
N VAL A 203 54.62 36.48 9.28
CA VAL A 203 53.40 37.30 9.26
C VAL A 203 53.38 37.95 7.89
N PRO A 204 52.32 37.77 7.07
CA PRO A 204 52.33 38.28 5.70
C PRO A 204 52.54 39.80 5.71
N MET A 205 53.74 40.24 5.31
CA MET A 205 54.09 41.65 5.27
C MET A 205 53.28 42.35 4.17
N ILE A 206 52.16 42.93 4.59
CA ILE A 206 51.46 43.95 3.82
C ILE A 206 52.46 45.09 3.59
N ASP A 207 52.65 45.47 2.33
CA ASP A 207 53.53 46.58 1.94
C ASP A 207 53.20 47.83 2.78
N PRO A 208 54.17 48.37 3.55
CA PRO A 208 53.93 49.50 4.43
C PRO A 208 53.49 50.78 3.70
N ASP A 209 53.82 50.94 2.41
CA ASP A 209 53.34 52.05 1.59
C ASP A 209 51.86 51.85 1.16
N VAL A 210 51.44 50.60 0.93
CA VAL A 210 50.03 50.27 0.67
C VAL A 210 49.17 50.48 1.92
N GLU A 211 49.63 50.00 3.08
CA GLU A 211 48.94 50.21 4.36
C GLU A 211 48.98 51.69 4.78
N LEU A 212 50.03 52.45 4.45
CA LEU A 212 50.07 53.91 4.62
C LEU A 212 49.03 54.61 3.73
N LYS A 213 48.98 54.30 2.43
CA LYS A 213 47.98 54.87 1.49
C LYS A 213 46.55 54.55 1.92
N LYS A 214 46.31 53.33 2.40
CA LYS A 214 45.03 52.92 2.99
C LYS A 214 44.68 53.76 4.22
N ARG A 215 45.59 53.93 5.18
CA ARG A 215 45.38 54.81 6.35
C ARG A 215 45.16 56.28 5.96
N GLN A 216 45.83 56.78 4.92
CA GLN A 216 45.59 58.13 4.38
C GLN A 216 44.18 58.25 3.76
N ALA A 217 43.73 57.22 3.04
CA ALA A 217 42.38 57.14 2.49
C ALA A 217 41.31 57.01 3.60
N ASP A 218 41.57 56.23 4.65
CA ASP A 218 40.69 56.08 5.81
C ASP A 218 40.54 57.41 6.55
N ARG A 219 41.64 58.15 6.80
CA ARG A 219 41.58 59.51 7.38
C ARG A 219 40.89 60.53 6.48
N PHE A 220 40.94 60.36 5.15
CA PHE A 220 40.20 61.21 4.22
C PHE A 220 38.70 60.86 4.17
N THR A 221 38.31 59.58 4.25
CA THR A 221 36.89 59.19 4.32
C THR A 221 36.29 59.42 5.70
N GLU A 222 37.08 59.40 6.77
CA GLU A 222 36.72 59.91 8.11
C GLU A 222 36.43 61.42 8.06
N LEU A 223 37.26 62.22 7.41
CA LEU A 223 36.97 63.64 7.15
C LEU A 223 35.63 63.84 6.44
N LEU A 224 35.33 63.08 5.38
CA LEU A 224 34.05 63.16 4.68
C LEU A 224 32.88 62.75 5.59
N ARG A 225 33.04 61.69 6.39
CA ARG A 225 32.06 61.23 7.38
C ARG A 225 31.76 62.31 8.43
N ASP A 226 32.79 63.01 8.92
CA ASP A 226 32.63 64.07 9.91
C ASP A 226 31.98 65.33 9.29
N LYS A 227 32.37 65.77 8.08
CA LYS A 227 31.68 66.90 7.41
C LYS A 227 30.24 66.58 6.99
N TYR A 228 29.88 65.30 6.83
CA TYR A 228 28.50 64.86 6.61
C TYR A 228 27.68 64.93 7.92
N LYS A 229 28.23 64.49 9.06
CA LYS A 229 27.60 64.67 10.38
C LYS A 229 27.39 66.15 10.72
N ASP A 230 28.35 67.01 10.36
CA ASP A 230 28.24 68.47 10.47
C ASP A 230 27.13 69.09 9.59
N GLY A 231 26.49 68.31 8.70
CA GLY A 231 25.53 68.79 7.70
C GLY A 231 26.15 69.60 6.54
N LYS A 232 27.48 69.69 6.47
CA LYS A 232 28.22 70.54 5.51
C LYS A 232 28.41 69.88 4.14
N ILE A 233 28.31 68.55 4.06
CA ILE A 233 28.21 67.80 2.80
C ILE A 233 27.08 66.76 2.88
N THR A 234 26.52 66.37 1.73
CA THR A 234 25.33 65.49 1.64
C THR A 234 25.61 64.34 0.66
N ALA A 235 24.97 63.19 0.82
CA ALA A 235 25.16 62.04 -0.08
C ALA A 235 24.82 62.34 -1.57
N THR A 236 24.11 63.42 -1.87
CA THR A 236 23.83 63.89 -3.24
C THR A 236 24.85 64.89 -3.80
N CYS A 237 25.66 65.55 -2.97
CA CYS A 237 26.48 66.71 -3.38
C CYS A 237 27.56 66.36 -4.43
N ASN A 238 27.99 67.35 -5.22
CA ASN A 238 29.11 67.21 -6.15
C ASN A 238 30.43 67.63 -5.50
N TRP A 239 31.54 67.17 -6.09
CA TRP A 239 32.91 67.47 -5.64
C TRP A 239 33.13 68.97 -5.42
N ASP A 240 32.71 69.80 -6.36
CA ASP A 240 33.04 71.23 -6.40
C ASP A 240 32.28 72.05 -5.35
N LYS A 241 31.09 71.59 -4.91
CA LYS A 241 30.38 72.14 -3.75
C LYS A 241 30.89 71.59 -2.41
N ALA A 242 31.48 70.39 -2.40
CA ALA A 242 32.08 69.81 -1.19
C ALA A 242 33.45 70.43 -0.87
N VAL A 243 34.28 70.69 -1.90
CA VAL A 243 35.65 71.24 -1.78
C VAL A 243 35.75 72.42 -0.79
N PRO A 244 34.91 73.47 -0.85
CA PRO A 244 34.97 74.59 0.08
C PRO A 244 34.87 74.21 1.57
N PHE A 245 34.14 73.15 1.91
CA PHE A 245 33.92 72.71 3.30
C PHE A 245 34.93 71.67 3.80
N ILE A 246 35.63 70.99 2.89
CA ILE A 246 36.67 70.01 3.22
C ILE A 246 38.08 70.60 3.15
N GLN A 247 38.35 71.58 2.27
CA GLN A 247 39.69 72.15 2.04
C GLN A 247 40.28 72.91 3.24
N SER A 248 39.43 73.36 4.16
CA SER A 248 39.80 74.04 5.40
C SER A 248 40.35 73.09 6.47
N ASP A 249 40.14 71.78 6.31
CA ASP A 249 40.53 70.78 7.31
C ASP A 249 41.98 70.30 7.10
N PRO A 250 42.81 70.20 8.16
CA PRO A 250 44.15 69.62 8.06
C PRO A 250 44.16 68.22 7.41
N ARG A 251 43.13 67.41 7.64
CA ARG A 251 43.02 66.05 7.06
C ARG A 251 42.92 66.07 5.52
N PHE A 252 42.46 67.16 4.91
CA PHE A 252 42.41 67.32 3.45
C PHE A 252 43.80 67.42 2.81
N ARG A 253 44.84 67.77 3.59
CA ARG A 253 46.23 67.87 3.11
C ARG A 253 47.00 66.54 3.19
N ILE A 254 46.45 65.51 3.84
CA ILE A 254 47.08 64.19 4.01
C ILE A 254 47.28 63.50 2.65
N LEU A 255 46.30 63.61 1.75
CA LEU A 255 46.45 63.20 0.36
C LEU A 255 47.00 64.37 -0.46
N SER A 256 47.96 64.11 -1.35
CA SER A 256 48.54 65.14 -2.22
C SER A 256 47.75 65.33 -3.51
N LYS A 257 47.39 64.24 -4.21
CA LYS A 257 46.77 64.32 -5.55
C LYS A 257 45.26 64.59 -5.45
N VAL A 258 44.77 65.51 -6.28
CA VAL A 258 43.34 65.87 -6.36
C VAL A 258 42.51 64.72 -6.96
N SER A 259 43.11 63.91 -7.86
CA SER A 259 42.48 62.72 -8.45
C SER A 259 42.13 61.67 -7.41
N GLU A 260 43.06 61.33 -6.51
CA GLU A 260 42.86 60.35 -5.43
C GLU A 260 41.76 60.81 -4.46
N LYS A 261 41.76 62.10 -4.09
CA LYS A 261 40.69 62.70 -3.27
C LYS A 261 39.32 62.61 -3.95
N LYS A 262 39.25 62.89 -5.26
CA LYS A 262 38.01 62.83 -6.05
C LYS A 262 37.51 61.40 -6.24
N GLN A 263 38.41 60.43 -6.39
CA GLN A 263 38.09 59.00 -6.40
C GLN A 263 37.51 58.55 -5.05
N LEU A 264 38.18 58.86 -3.93
CA LEU A 264 37.70 58.50 -2.59
C LEU A 264 36.40 59.21 -2.22
N PHE A 265 36.20 60.46 -2.64
CA PHE A 265 34.92 61.16 -2.48
C PHE A 265 33.79 60.50 -3.28
N ASN A 266 34.05 60.10 -4.54
CA ASN A 266 33.06 59.38 -5.35
C ASN A 266 32.75 58.00 -4.76
N ALA A 267 33.76 57.25 -4.28
CA ALA A 267 33.58 55.96 -3.62
C ALA A 267 32.78 56.10 -2.31
N TRP A 268 33.13 57.06 -1.45
CA TRP A 268 32.39 57.40 -0.24
C TRP A 268 30.95 57.81 -0.55
N LYS A 269 30.72 58.61 -1.60
CA LYS A 269 29.40 59.03 -2.05
C LYS A 269 28.53 57.84 -2.48
N VAL A 270 29.07 56.96 -3.32
CA VAL A 270 28.38 55.74 -3.77
C VAL A 270 28.10 54.81 -2.59
N GLN A 271 29.08 54.64 -1.69
CA GLN A 271 28.92 53.82 -0.49
C GLN A 271 27.83 54.37 0.44
N LYS A 272 27.78 55.69 0.69
CA LYS A 272 26.72 56.29 1.51
C LYS A 272 25.34 56.26 0.84
N GLN A 273 25.27 56.42 -0.48
CA GLN A 273 24.01 56.21 -1.23
C GLN A 273 23.56 54.74 -1.24
N LYS A 274 24.49 53.78 -1.14
CA LYS A 274 24.19 52.36 -0.95
C LYS A 274 23.68 52.12 0.48
N GLU A 275 24.40 52.61 1.48
CA GLU A 275 24.06 52.51 2.91
C GLU A 275 22.67 53.11 3.19
N GLU A 276 22.38 54.34 2.76
CA GLU A 276 21.05 54.97 2.88
C GLU A 276 19.93 54.25 2.12
N ARG A 277 20.25 53.40 1.12
CA ARG A 277 19.27 52.57 0.39
C ARG A 277 19.04 51.25 1.11
N ASP A 278 20.11 50.63 1.57
CA ASP A 278 20.08 49.33 2.22
C ASP A 278 19.52 49.45 3.66
N GLU A 279 19.77 50.56 4.37
CA GLU A 279 19.05 50.94 5.60
C GLU A 279 17.54 51.04 5.37
N LYS A 280 17.09 51.72 4.30
CA LYS A 280 15.66 51.83 3.96
C LYS A 280 15.04 50.47 3.60
N ARG A 281 15.78 49.62 2.86
CA ARG A 281 15.38 48.25 2.56
C ARG A 281 15.24 47.40 3.83
N MET A 282 16.19 47.51 4.76
CA MET A 282 16.15 46.81 6.05
C MET A 282 15.04 47.33 6.97
N ALA A 283 14.78 48.64 6.98
CA ALA A 283 13.66 49.23 7.73
C ALA A 283 12.30 48.76 7.19
N VAL A 284 12.12 48.72 5.86
CA VAL A 284 10.91 48.18 5.22
C VAL A 284 10.78 46.67 5.50
N LYS A 285 11.86 45.90 5.36
CA LYS A 285 11.85 44.46 5.69
C LYS A 285 11.43 44.24 7.15
N LYS A 286 12.06 44.96 8.09
CA LYS A 286 11.70 44.86 9.51
C LYS A 286 10.24 45.22 9.77
N ALA A 287 9.72 46.28 9.14
CA ALA A 287 8.31 46.65 9.30
C ALA A 287 7.35 45.53 8.85
N LYS A 288 7.71 44.73 7.83
CA LYS A 288 6.96 43.53 7.43
C LYS A 288 7.04 42.43 8.50
N GLU A 289 8.25 42.12 8.99
CA GLU A 289 8.48 41.09 10.03
C GLU A 289 7.78 41.46 11.36
N ASP A 290 7.83 42.73 11.77
CA ASP A 290 7.14 43.28 12.94
C ASP A 290 5.60 43.16 12.77
N LEU A 291 5.07 43.41 11.56
CA LEU A 291 3.63 43.27 11.24
C LEU A 291 3.17 41.81 11.20
N GLU A 292 3.95 40.92 10.59
CA GLU A 292 3.67 39.48 10.52
C GLU A 292 3.59 38.89 11.94
N THR A 293 4.60 39.15 12.76
CA THR A 293 4.68 38.70 14.16
C THR A 293 3.51 39.23 14.99
N TRP A 294 3.12 40.49 14.77
CA TRP A 294 1.97 41.09 15.44
C TRP A 294 0.64 40.42 15.02
N LEU A 295 0.42 40.17 13.73
CA LEU A 295 -0.78 39.48 13.24
C LEU A 295 -0.86 38.04 13.76
N LEU A 296 0.24 37.28 13.73
CA LEU A 296 0.31 35.90 14.26
C LEU A 296 -0.05 35.79 15.74
N THR A 297 0.15 36.86 16.52
CA THR A 297 -0.15 36.91 17.96
C THR A 297 -1.47 37.61 18.29
N HIS A 298 -2.08 38.31 17.33
CA HIS A 298 -3.26 39.16 17.59
C HIS A 298 -4.57 38.36 17.69
N PRO A 299 -5.32 38.39 18.81
CA PRO A 299 -6.47 37.51 19.04
C PRO A 299 -7.57 37.54 17.97
N LYS A 300 -7.78 38.68 17.29
CA LYS A 300 -8.81 38.76 16.23
C LYS A 300 -8.46 37.96 14.96
N MET A 301 -7.20 37.53 14.78
CA MET A 301 -6.79 36.72 13.61
C MET A 301 -7.25 35.26 13.71
N LYS A 302 -7.58 34.76 14.91
CA LYS A 302 -8.20 33.43 15.14
C LYS A 302 -9.66 33.33 14.68
N ASN A 303 -10.20 34.36 14.03
CA ASN A 303 -11.54 34.34 13.45
C ASN A 303 -11.44 33.97 11.97
N ASN A 304 -11.66 32.69 11.60
CA ASN A 304 -11.55 32.14 10.24
C ASN A 304 -12.38 32.85 9.14
N GLY A 305 -13.20 33.85 9.48
CA GLY A 305 -13.96 34.69 8.56
C GLY A 305 -13.47 36.15 8.43
N LEU A 306 -12.30 36.49 8.97
CA LEU A 306 -11.78 37.87 8.91
C LEU A 306 -11.24 38.19 7.50
N GLN A 307 -12.06 38.86 6.68
CA GLN A 307 -11.66 39.33 5.36
C GLN A 307 -10.72 40.55 5.45
N TYR A 308 -9.77 40.67 4.51
CA TYR A 308 -8.77 41.76 4.47
C TYR A 308 -9.39 43.16 4.62
N ARG A 309 -10.52 43.44 3.96
CA ARG A 309 -11.22 44.73 4.06
C ARG A 309 -11.58 45.07 5.52
N ARG A 310 -12.13 44.10 6.25
CA ARG A 310 -12.51 44.26 7.66
C ARG A 310 -11.29 44.31 8.58
N ALA A 311 -10.18 43.65 8.20
CA ALA A 311 -8.91 43.77 8.89
C ALA A 311 -8.32 45.18 8.74
N ASP A 312 -8.27 45.73 7.52
CA ASP A 312 -7.82 47.11 7.26
C ASP A 312 -8.69 48.12 8.01
N GLU A 313 -10.03 47.98 7.97
CA GLU A 313 -10.97 48.80 8.76
C GLU A 313 -10.70 48.73 10.29
N ILE A 314 -10.27 47.58 10.83
CA ILE A 314 -10.00 47.37 12.27
C ILE A 314 -8.57 47.79 12.67
N PHE A 315 -7.60 47.68 11.76
CA PHE A 315 -6.18 47.90 12.02
C PHE A 315 -5.67 49.26 11.48
N ALA A 316 -6.51 50.04 10.79
CA ALA A 316 -6.20 51.39 10.30
C ALA A 316 -5.80 52.40 11.39
N SER A 317 -6.00 52.12 12.68
CA SER A 317 -5.44 52.91 13.78
C SER A 317 -3.94 52.67 13.98
N GLU A 318 -3.49 51.42 13.79
CA GLU A 318 -2.24 50.92 14.35
C GLU A 318 -0.98 51.42 13.63
N PRO A 319 0.09 51.77 14.39
CA PRO A 319 1.34 52.23 13.78
C PRO A 319 2.04 51.12 13.00
N ILE A 320 1.95 49.86 13.45
CA ILE A 320 2.55 48.70 12.79
C ILE A 320 1.87 48.43 11.44
N TRP A 321 0.54 48.52 11.38
CA TRP A 321 -0.23 48.42 10.13
C TRP A 321 0.16 49.53 9.15
N LYS A 322 0.24 50.79 9.63
CA LYS A 322 0.62 51.95 8.81
C LYS A 322 2.06 51.93 8.28
N ALA A 323 3.00 51.30 8.99
CA ALA A 323 4.41 51.26 8.62
C ALA A 323 4.70 50.45 7.35
N VAL A 324 3.78 49.58 6.94
CA VAL A 324 3.91 48.68 5.78
C VAL A 324 3.06 49.21 4.61
N ALA A 325 3.52 48.97 3.37
CA ALA A 325 2.78 49.33 2.15
C ALA A 325 1.52 48.48 1.97
N GLU A 326 0.51 48.98 1.26
CA GLU A 326 -0.82 48.34 1.19
C GLU A 326 -0.80 46.95 0.51
N ASP A 327 0.02 46.77 -0.53
CA ASP A 327 0.19 45.46 -1.19
C ASP A 327 0.95 44.46 -0.31
N ASP A 328 1.92 44.94 0.46
CA ASP A 328 2.63 44.12 1.44
C ASP A 328 1.70 43.70 2.59
N ARG A 329 0.83 44.60 3.07
CA ARG A 329 -0.22 44.26 4.05
C ARG A 329 -1.16 43.19 3.52
N ARG A 330 -1.58 43.28 2.26
CA ARG A 330 -2.42 42.25 1.61
C ARG A 330 -1.77 40.87 1.61
N GLU A 331 -0.46 40.81 1.34
CA GLU A 331 0.28 39.55 1.27
C GLU A 331 0.47 38.95 2.66
N ILE A 332 1.04 39.74 3.59
CA ILE A 332 1.30 39.32 4.98
C ILE A 332 -0.01 38.94 5.67
N PHE A 333 -1.10 39.68 5.45
CA PHE A 333 -2.41 39.31 6.00
C PHE A 333 -2.90 37.95 5.49
N ARG A 334 -2.69 37.64 4.21
CA ARG A 334 -3.13 36.36 3.63
C ARG A 334 -2.31 35.19 4.18
N GLU A 335 -0.99 35.37 4.26
CA GLU A 335 -0.09 34.35 4.81
C GLU A 335 -0.32 34.11 6.32
N THR A 336 -0.46 35.19 7.11
CA THR A 336 -0.77 35.08 8.54
C THR A 336 -2.17 34.52 8.79
N HIS A 337 -3.19 34.87 7.99
CA HIS A 337 -4.52 34.24 8.09
C HIS A 337 -4.46 32.75 7.73
N MET A 338 -3.74 32.35 6.68
CA MET A 338 -3.60 30.92 6.32
C MET A 338 -2.84 30.12 7.39
N THR A 339 -1.76 30.67 7.95
CA THR A 339 -0.97 29.99 8.98
C THR A 339 -1.71 29.89 10.31
N VAL A 340 -2.44 30.94 10.74
CA VAL A 340 -3.33 30.85 11.91
C VAL A 340 -4.48 29.87 11.69
N THR A 341 -5.16 29.92 10.53
CA THR A 341 -6.24 28.96 10.19
C THR A 341 -5.74 27.53 10.24
N LYS A 342 -4.62 27.23 9.55
CA LYS A 342 -4.00 25.90 9.50
C LYS A 342 -3.51 25.43 10.89
N LYS A 343 -3.05 26.35 11.74
CA LYS A 343 -2.66 26.03 13.13
C LYS A 343 -3.87 25.70 13.99
N ASP A 344 -4.93 26.51 13.94
CA ASP A 344 -6.15 26.29 14.71
C ASP A 344 -6.93 25.05 14.22
N GLU A 345 -6.79 24.67 12.95
CA GLU A 345 -7.25 23.39 12.40
C GLU A 345 -6.40 22.21 12.89
N ALA A 346 -5.06 22.34 12.92
CA ALA A 346 -4.17 21.30 13.43
C ALA A 346 -4.35 21.07 14.94
N GLU A 347 -4.53 22.13 15.74
CA GLU A 347 -4.83 22.04 17.17
C GLU A 347 -6.16 21.29 17.41
N LYS A 348 -7.21 21.58 16.62
CA LYS A 348 -8.47 20.83 16.66
C LYS A 348 -8.31 19.37 16.22
N ALA A 349 -7.53 19.10 15.18
CA ALA A 349 -7.30 17.75 14.67
C ALA A 349 -6.55 16.87 15.69
N GLU A 350 -5.54 17.41 16.39
CA GLU A 350 -4.85 16.69 17.45
C GLU A 350 -5.73 16.48 18.70
N ILE A 351 -6.61 17.44 19.05
CA ILE A 351 -7.62 17.23 20.11
C ILE A 351 -8.61 16.12 19.72
N ALA A 352 -9.18 16.18 18.51
CA ALA A 352 -10.11 15.17 18.01
C ALA A 352 -9.46 13.78 17.99
N LYS A 353 -8.22 13.68 17.49
CA LYS A 353 -7.40 12.46 17.49
C LYS A 353 -7.10 11.93 18.91
N ARG A 354 -6.75 12.80 19.86
CA ARG A 354 -6.58 12.41 21.28
C ARG A 354 -7.87 11.86 21.87
N ASN A 355 -9.00 12.51 21.60
CA ASN A 355 -10.31 12.13 22.12
C ASN A 355 -10.81 10.82 21.49
N VAL A 356 -10.62 10.65 20.17
CA VAL A 356 -10.86 9.41 19.43
C VAL A 356 -10.05 8.24 20.01
N GLN A 357 -8.78 8.47 20.35
CA GLN A 357 -7.95 7.45 21.00
C GLN A 357 -8.41 7.18 22.43
N ALA A 358 -8.64 8.20 23.26
CA ALA A 358 -9.09 8.04 24.64
C ALA A 358 -10.43 7.28 24.72
N LEU A 359 -11.38 7.54 23.82
CA LEU A 359 -12.62 6.76 23.73
C LEU A 359 -12.35 5.31 23.32
N ASN A 360 -11.47 5.06 22.35
CA ASN A 360 -11.09 3.70 21.93
C ASN A 360 -10.49 2.92 23.10
N ASP A 361 -9.56 3.52 23.83
CA ASP A 361 -8.85 2.91 24.97
C ASP A 361 -9.83 2.64 26.14
N ILE A 362 -10.76 3.56 26.41
CA ILE A 362 -11.86 3.36 27.37
C ILE A 362 -12.80 2.22 26.96
N LEU A 363 -13.17 2.12 25.67
CA LEU A 363 -13.99 1.02 25.16
C LEU A 363 -13.26 -0.33 25.24
N GLU A 364 -11.96 -0.39 24.95
CA GLU A 364 -11.15 -1.62 25.03
C GLU A 364 -10.94 -2.10 26.48
N ASN A 365 -10.91 -1.20 27.46
CA ASN A 365 -10.85 -1.57 28.88
C ASN A 365 -12.21 -2.00 29.47
N MET A 366 -13.34 -1.64 28.86
CA MET A 366 -14.68 -1.99 29.34
C MET A 366 -15.13 -3.38 28.85
N GLY A 367 -14.72 -4.43 29.56
CA GLY A 367 -15.11 -5.84 29.29
C GLY A 367 -16.62 -6.16 29.36
N GLU A 368 -17.48 -5.19 29.68
CA GLU A 368 -18.94 -5.29 29.56
C GLU A 368 -19.45 -5.04 28.12
N ILE A 369 -18.61 -4.44 27.26
CA ILE A 369 -18.93 -4.26 25.85
C ILE A 369 -18.61 -5.55 25.10
N THR A 370 -19.63 -6.04 24.38
CA THR A 370 -19.56 -7.26 23.58
C THR A 370 -19.82 -6.92 22.12
N TYR A 371 -19.51 -7.84 21.21
CA TYR A 371 -19.85 -7.73 19.78
C TYR A 371 -21.36 -7.58 19.48
N ARG A 372 -22.25 -7.67 20.49
CA ARG A 372 -23.70 -7.44 20.37
C ARG A 372 -24.19 -6.17 21.05
N THR A 373 -23.32 -5.45 21.76
CA THR A 373 -23.69 -4.24 22.50
C THR A 373 -24.05 -3.13 21.53
N THR A 374 -25.23 -2.51 21.71
CA THR A 374 -25.67 -1.37 20.89
C THR A 374 -25.12 -0.05 21.42
N TRP A 375 -25.04 0.99 20.58
CA TRP A 375 -24.60 2.32 20.99
C TRP A 375 -25.41 2.87 22.18
N ALA A 376 -26.72 2.65 22.21
CA ALA A 376 -27.59 3.09 23.29
C ALA A 376 -27.37 2.36 24.64
N GLN A 377 -26.69 1.20 24.62
CA GLN A 377 -26.20 0.52 25.82
C GLN A 377 -24.81 1.04 26.19
N ALA A 378 -23.88 1.07 25.22
CA ALA A 378 -22.51 1.55 25.43
C ALA A 378 -22.47 3.01 25.95
N GLN A 379 -23.36 3.88 25.47
CA GLN A 379 -23.47 5.26 25.97
C GLN A 379 -23.84 5.34 27.45
N ARG A 380 -24.58 4.37 28.01
CA ARG A 380 -24.87 4.34 29.46
C ARG A 380 -23.63 3.93 30.25
N LEU A 381 -22.96 2.86 29.82
CA LEU A 381 -21.71 2.39 30.40
C LEU A 381 -20.61 3.47 30.36
N LEU A 382 -20.55 4.25 29.27
CA LEU A 382 -19.65 5.42 29.16
C LEU A 382 -20.00 6.53 30.15
N ILE A 383 -21.29 6.83 30.38
CA ILE A 383 -21.72 7.84 31.38
C ILE A 383 -21.46 7.35 32.82
N GLU A 384 -21.52 6.04 33.06
CA GLU A 384 -21.22 5.40 34.34
C GLU A 384 -19.71 5.23 34.58
N ASN A 385 -18.88 5.31 33.53
CA ASN A 385 -17.42 5.22 33.62
C ASN A 385 -16.78 6.56 34.05
N SER A 386 -16.04 6.52 35.17
CA SER A 386 -15.39 7.69 35.76
C SER A 386 -14.33 8.37 34.87
N GLU A 387 -13.69 7.66 33.94
CA GLU A 387 -12.68 8.23 33.06
C GLU A 387 -13.32 9.12 31.98
N PHE A 388 -14.43 8.65 31.40
CA PHE A 388 -15.23 9.42 30.45
C PHE A 388 -16.00 10.56 31.14
N ALA A 389 -16.52 10.31 32.36
CA ALA A 389 -17.24 11.32 33.15
C ALA A 389 -16.34 12.48 33.63
N ALA A 390 -15.02 12.30 33.71
CA ALA A 390 -14.07 13.32 34.16
C ALA A 390 -13.51 14.22 33.04
N ASP A 391 -13.51 13.78 31.79
CA ASP A 391 -12.90 14.51 30.66
C ASP A 391 -13.95 15.29 29.85
N ASP A 392 -14.14 16.56 30.22
CA ASP A 392 -15.02 17.52 29.53
C ASP A 392 -14.69 17.64 28.02
N THR A 393 -13.40 17.56 27.65
CA THR A 393 -13.01 17.64 26.23
C THR A 393 -13.46 16.41 25.46
N LEU A 394 -13.42 15.23 26.08
CA LEU A 394 -13.93 13.97 25.52
C LEU A 394 -15.46 13.98 25.39
N GLN A 395 -16.18 14.54 26.37
CA GLN A 395 -17.64 14.74 26.30
C GLN A 395 -18.04 15.76 25.23
N SER A 396 -17.16 16.72 24.92
CA SER A 396 -17.36 17.73 23.87
C SER A 396 -17.03 17.25 22.43
N MET A 397 -16.54 16.02 22.26
CA MET A 397 -16.18 15.44 20.96
C MET A 397 -17.41 15.33 20.03
N ASP A 398 -17.18 15.34 18.71
CA ASP A 398 -18.27 15.11 17.75
C ASP A 398 -18.89 13.71 17.95
N LYS A 399 -20.22 13.70 17.90
CA LYS A 399 -21.06 12.49 17.98
C LYS A 399 -20.82 11.59 16.77
N MET A 400 -20.44 12.16 15.62
CA MET A 400 -20.03 11.38 14.46
C MET A 400 -18.74 10.60 14.73
N ASP A 401 -17.70 11.25 15.25
CA ASP A 401 -16.44 10.59 15.63
C ASP A 401 -16.65 9.53 16.71
N ALA A 402 -17.46 9.83 17.73
CA ALA A 402 -17.81 8.88 18.79
C ALA A 402 -18.49 7.60 18.24
N LEU A 403 -19.40 7.76 17.28
CA LEU A 403 -20.06 6.64 16.59
C LEU A 403 -19.08 5.85 15.71
N ILE A 404 -18.16 6.51 15.01
CA ILE A 404 -17.15 5.86 14.15
C ILE A 404 -16.18 5.03 14.99
N VAL A 405 -15.72 5.55 16.14
CA VAL A 405 -14.86 4.82 17.08
C VAL A 405 -15.59 3.60 17.64
N PHE A 406 -16.85 3.77 18.05
CA PHE A 406 -17.66 2.66 18.54
C PHE A 406 -17.93 1.59 17.48
N GLU A 407 -18.29 1.98 16.25
CA GLU A 407 -18.50 1.03 15.13
C GLU A 407 -17.23 0.24 14.82
N LYS A 408 -16.06 0.91 14.81
CA LYS A 408 -14.75 0.27 14.64
C LYS A 408 -14.45 -0.73 15.76
N HIS A 409 -14.72 -0.37 17.02
CA HIS A 409 -14.52 -1.22 18.18
C HIS A 409 -15.43 -2.46 18.13
N ILE A 410 -16.74 -2.30 17.87
CA ILE A 410 -17.67 -3.42 17.74
C ILE A 410 -17.27 -4.37 16.59
N LYS A 411 -16.89 -3.84 15.42
CA LYS A 411 -16.38 -4.68 14.30
C LYS A 411 -15.10 -5.44 14.65
N ASN A 412 -14.25 -4.89 15.52
CA ASN A 412 -13.07 -5.59 16.04
C ASN A 412 -13.47 -6.75 16.97
N LEU A 413 -14.46 -6.55 17.85
CA LEU A 413 -15.01 -7.62 18.69
C LEU A 413 -15.74 -8.71 17.87
N GLU A 414 -16.54 -8.33 16.86
CA GLU A 414 -17.18 -9.28 15.92
C GLU A 414 -16.12 -10.16 15.24
N LYS A 415 -15.06 -9.52 14.72
CA LYS A 415 -13.95 -10.21 14.08
C LYS A 415 -13.22 -11.16 15.05
N GLN A 416 -12.91 -10.71 16.27
CA GLN A 416 -12.25 -11.55 17.28
C GLN A 416 -13.09 -12.78 17.64
N TYR A 417 -14.40 -12.60 17.83
CA TYR A 417 -15.35 -13.68 18.11
C TYR A 417 -15.43 -14.69 16.96
N ASP A 418 -15.49 -14.25 15.70
CA ASP A 418 -15.48 -15.16 14.55
C ASP A 418 -14.11 -15.85 14.36
N GLU A 419 -12.99 -15.18 14.63
CA GLU A 419 -11.65 -15.80 14.61
C GLU A 419 -11.48 -16.85 15.72
N GLU A 420 -11.94 -16.57 16.94
CA GLU A 420 -11.97 -17.53 18.06
C GLU A 420 -12.84 -18.75 17.73
N LYS A 421 -14.10 -18.51 17.31
CA LYS A 421 -15.03 -19.56 16.88
C LYS A 421 -14.45 -20.42 15.76
N LEU A 422 -13.84 -19.82 14.74
CA LEU A 422 -13.16 -20.55 13.66
C LEU A 422 -11.94 -21.35 14.17
N ASN A 423 -11.28 -20.92 15.24
CA ASN A 423 -10.16 -21.64 15.84
C ASN A 423 -10.63 -22.82 16.71
N ASP A 424 -11.75 -22.69 17.42
CA ASP A 424 -12.36 -23.80 18.15
C ASP A 424 -13.01 -24.83 17.21
N ASP A 425 -13.63 -24.40 16.10
CA ASP A 425 -14.06 -25.29 15.00
C ASP A 425 -12.87 -26.11 14.46
N LYS A 426 -11.70 -25.48 14.27
CA LYS A 426 -10.45 -26.15 13.85
C LYS A 426 -9.92 -27.09 14.95
N ARG A 427 -10.03 -26.73 16.23
CA ARG A 427 -9.62 -27.58 17.37
C ARG A 427 -10.50 -28.83 17.46
N LEU A 428 -11.82 -28.68 17.39
CA LEU A 428 -12.78 -29.79 17.42
C LEU A 428 -12.52 -30.77 16.27
N ARG A 429 -12.42 -30.28 15.02
CA ARG A 429 -12.12 -31.12 13.86
C ARG A 429 -10.76 -31.85 13.96
N ARG A 430 -9.76 -31.23 14.61
CA ARG A 430 -8.46 -31.87 14.91
C ARG A 430 -8.59 -32.95 15.99
N GLN A 431 -9.42 -32.74 17.01
CA GLN A 431 -9.68 -33.71 18.09
C GLN A 431 -10.49 -34.91 17.60
N GLU A 432 -11.52 -34.68 16.77
CA GLU A 432 -12.25 -35.76 16.11
C GLU A 432 -11.30 -36.59 15.24
N ARG A 433 -10.46 -35.95 14.42
CA ARG A 433 -9.49 -36.68 13.58
C ARG A 433 -8.53 -37.53 14.42
N LYS A 434 -7.99 -36.98 15.52
CA LYS A 434 -7.15 -37.75 16.47
C LYS A 434 -7.87 -38.96 17.08
N THR A 435 -9.18 -38.88 17.28
CA THR A 435 -9.96 -39.99 17.84
C THR A 435 -10.22 -41.06 16.79
N ARG A 436 -10.53 -40.66 15.55
CA ARG A 436 -10.59 -41.56 14.39
C ARG A 436 -9.25 -42.27 14.16
N GLU A 437 -8.14 -41.54 14.21
CA GLU A 437 -6.77 -42.07 14.16
C GLU A 437 -6.50 -43.07 15.31
N ALA A 438 -6.93 -42.77 16.54
CA ALA A 438 -6.79 -43.68 17.69
C ALA A 438 -7.66 -44.94 17.60
N PHE A 439 -8.87 -44.84 17.02
CA PHE A 439 -9.72 -46.01 16.76
C PHE A 439 -9.17 -46.89 15.63
N GLN A 440 -8.61 -46.29 14.58
CA GLN A 440 -7.87 -47.04 13.55
C GLN A 440 -6.65 -47.76 14.14
N LEU A 441 -5.98 -47.16 15.14
CA LEU A 441 -4.88 -47.81 15.86
C LEU A 441 -5.38 -49.03 16.68
N LEU A 442 -6.56 -48.96 17.32
CA LEU A 442 -7.20 -50.13 17.95
C LEU A 442 -7.47 -51.26 16.94
N LEU A 443 -8.00 -50.93 15.76
CA LEU A 443 -8.23 -51.93 14.70
C LEU A 443 -6.90 -52.57 14.27
N LYS A 444 -5.84 -51.77 14.10
CA LYS A 444 -4.51 -52.31 13.82
C LYS A 444 -3.98 -53.20 14.95
N GLU A 445 -4.12 -52.80 16.22
CA GLU A 445 -3.71 -53.64 17.36
C GLU A 445 -4.46 -54.98 17.41
N LEU A 446 -5.71 -55.04 16.95
CA LEU A 446 -6.47 -56.29 16.84
C LEU A 446 -6.00 -57.14 15.63
N HIS A 447 -5.56 -56.50 14.54
CA HIS A 447 -4.97 -57.20 13.40
C HIS A 447 -3.60 -57.78 13.73
N ASP A 448 -2.73 -56.98 14.34
CA ASP A 448 -1.36 -57.39 14.72
C ASP A 448 -1.37 -58.50 15.80
N LYS A 449 -2.50 -58.69 16.52
CA LYS A 449 -2.78 -59.85 17.41
C LYS A 449 -3.37 -61.08 16.70
N GLY A 450 -3.85 -60.93 15.46
CA GLY A 450 -4.58 -61.96 14.71
C GLY A 450 -6.06 -62.13 15.08
N GLU A 451 -6.64 -61.22 15.89
CA GLU A 451 -8.08 -61.22 16.22
C GLU A 451 -8.92 -60.64 15.07
N LEU A 452 -8.40 -59.61 14.40
CA LEU A 452 -8.99 -58.98 13.22
C LEU A 452 -8.30 -59.47 11.95
N THR A 453 -9.09 -59.99 11.01
CA THR A 453 -8.65 -60.52 9.71
C THR A 453 -9.56 -60.01 8.60
N SER A 454 -9.17 -60.21 7.34
CA SER A 454 -9.99 -59.90 6.16
C SER A 454 -11.34 -60.64 6.09
N VAL A 455 -11.60 -61.61 6.97
CA VAL A 455 -12.88 -62.34 7.10
C VAL A 455 -13.60 -62.13 8.44
N SER A 456 -13.03 -61.39 9.39
CA SER A 456 -13.65 -61.15 10.70
C SER A 456 -14.92 -60.29 10.57
N LEU A 457 -15.94 -60.60 11.38
CA LEU A 457 -17.22 -59.88 11.40
C LEU A 457 -17.26 -58.85 12.53
N TRP A 458 -18.00 -57.76 12.32
CA TRP A 458 -18.24 -56.76 13.38
C TRP A 458 -18.88 -57.40 14.62
N SER A 459 -19.89 -58.25 14.42
CA SER A 459 -20.59 -58.93 15.51
C SER A 459 -19.71 -59.86 16.35
N THR A 460 -18.67 -60.45 15.77
CA THR A 460 -17.74 -61.33 16.50
C THR A 460 -16.67 -60.57 17.29
N LEU A 461 -16.37 -59.33 16.91
CA LEU A 461 -15.36 -58.48 17.57
C LEU A 461 -15.96 -57.34 18.40
N TYR A 462 -17.27 -57.10 18.30
CA TYR A 462 -17.96 -56.01 19.00
C TYR A 462 -17.74 -56.05 20.52
N THR A 463 -17.71 -57.23 21.14
CA THR A 463 -17.45 -57.38 22.59
C THR A 463 -16.04 -56.92 22.97
N THR A 464 -15.03 -57.24 22.18
CA THR A 464 -13.65 -56.76 22.40
C THR A 464 -13.55 -55.26 22.13
N ILE A 465 -14.07 -54.80 20.99
CA ILE A 465 -14.00 -53.39 20.56
C ILE A 465 -14.74 -52.46 21.54
N ALA A 466 -15.93 -52.84 22.00
CA ALA A 466 -16.73 -52.04 22.92
C ALA A 466 -16.19 -52.02 24.37
N SER A 467 -15.17 -52.85 24.69
CA SER A 467 -14.48 -52.80 25.98
C SER A 467 -13.37 -51.74 26.04
N ASP A 468 -12.95 -51.19 24.90
CA ASP A 468 -11.89 -50.17 24.83
C ASP A 468 -12.45 -48.75 24.88
N SER A 469 -11.89 -47.92 25.77
CA SER A 469 -12.19 -46.47 25.89
C SER A 469 -12.17 -45.68 24.56
N ARG A 470 -11.38 -46.13 23.58
CA ARG A 470 -11.27 -45.51 22.25
C ARG A 470 -12.56 -45.68 21.43
N PHE A 471 -13.32 -46.76 21.66
CA PHE A 471 -14.63 -46.95 21.04
C PHE A 471 -15.65 -45.94 21.61
N ASP A 472 -15.76 -45.81 22.93
CA ASP A 472 -16.66 -44.86 23.58
C ASP A 472 -16.36 -43.39 23.19
N THR A 473 -15.08 -43.02 23.19
CA THR A 473 -14.63 -41.69 22.72
C THR A 473 -15.05 -41.42 21.27
N MET A 474 -15.14 -42.46 20.43
CA MET A 474 -15.51 -42.38 19.02
C MET A 474 -17.04 -42.36 18.80
N LEU A 475 -17.87 -42.86 19.73
CA LEU A 475 -19.34 -42.79 19.65
C LEU A 475 -19.86 -41.34 19.68
N HIS A 476 -19.12 -40.43 20.31
CA HIS A 476 -19.52 -39.05 20.54
C HIS A 476 -19.22 -38.09 19.37
N GLN A 477 -18.89 -38.61 18.17
CA GLN A 477 -18.29 -37.82 17.07
C GLN A 477 -19.12 -37.77 15.80
N SER A 478 -18.93 -36.70 15.02
CA SER A 478 -19.62 -36.51 13.74
C SER A 478 -18.85 -37.15 12.58
N GLY A 479 -19.56 -37.73 11.61
CA GLY A 479 -18.97 -38.37 10.42
C GLY A 479 -19.00 -39.90 10.47
N SER A 480 -17.94 -40.56 9.98
CA SER A 480 -17.82 -42.02 9.91
C SER A 480 -17.95 -42.66 11.29
N THR A 481 -18.83 -43.65 11.43
CA THR A 481 -19.03 -44.37 12.70
C THR A 481 -17.89 -45.36 12.98
N PRO A 482 -17.73 -45.89 14.22
CA PRO A 482 -16.81 -46.99 14.49
C PRO A 482 -17.00 -48.21 13.57
N LEU A 483 -18.25 -48.50 13.20
CA LEU A 483 -18.60 -49.59 12.27
C LEU A 483 -18.12 -49.28 10.84
N ASP A 484 -18.14 -48.02 10.40
CA ASP A 484 -17.67 -47.66 9.06
C ASP A 484 -16.15 -47.67 8.98
N LEU A 485 -15.46 -47.18 10.01
CA LEU A 485 -14.00 -47.31 10.14
C LEU A 485 -13.56 -48.79 10.14
N PHE A 486 -14.33 -49.67 10.81
CA PHE A 486 -14.11 -51.12 10.75
C PHE A 486 -14.34 -51.70 9.35
N LYS A 487 -15.42 -51.31 8.65
CA LYS A 487 -15.68 -51.77 7.27
C LYS A 487 -14.54 -51.41 6.33
N PHE A 488 -14.11 -50.15 6.34
CA PHE A 488 -13.00 -49.67 5.51
C PHE A 488 -11.72 -50.45 5.81
N TYR A 489 -11.37 -50.61 7.08
CA TYR A 489 -10.18 -51.37 7.47
C TYR A 489 -10.24 -52.86 7.05
N VAL A 490 -11.41 -53.50 7.16
CA VAL A 490 -11.61 -54.89 6.67
C VAL A 490 -11.63 -54.98 5.14
N GLU A 491 -11.99 -53.91 4.44
CA GLU A 491 -11.91 -53.79 2.98
C GLU A 491 -10.45 -53.62 2.52
N ASP A 492 -9.68 -52.75 3.18
CA ASP A 492 -8.22 -52.60 2.99
C ASP A 492 -7.50 -53.95 3.19
N LEU A 493 -7.84 -54.70 4.26
CA LEU A 493 -7.28 -56.04 4.52
C LEU A 493 -7.65 -57.07 3.44
N LYS A 494 -8.83 -56.96 2.81
CA LYS A 494 -9.23 -57.85 1.70
C LYS A 494 -8.46 -57.51 0.42
N GLU A 495 -8.26 -56.23 0.12
CA GLU A 495 -7.44 -55.80 -1.00
C GLU A 495 -5.97 -56.22 -0.79
N GLN A 496 -5.41 -55.99 0.40
CA GLN A 496 -4.07 -56.44 0.74
C GLN A 496 -3.92 -57.96 0.60
N TYR A 497 -4.82 -58.76 1.17
CA TYR A 497 -4.79 -60.22 1.00
C TYR A 497 -4.91 -60.65 -0.48
N GLY A 498 -5.73 -59.94 -1.28
CA GLY A 498 -5.84 -60.18 -2.72
C GLY A 498 -4.54 -59.93 -3.47
N ASN A 499 -3.86 -58.83 -3.14
CA ASN A 499 -2.57 -58.43 -3.71
C ASN A 499 -1.43 -59.36 -3.26
N ASP A 500 -1.31 -59.64 -1.96
CA ASP A 500 -0.35 -60.58 -1.37
C ASP A 500 -0.49 -61.97 -1.99
N ARG A 501 -1.72 -62.50 -2.09
CA ARG A 501 -2.02 -63.81 -2.71
C ARG A 501 -1.72 -63.85 -4.21
N LYS A 502 -1.65 -62.70 -4.88
CA LYS A 502 -1.17 -62.60 -6.27
C LYS A 502 0.37 -62.61 -6.29
N ILE A 503 1.02 -61.77 -5.49
CA ILE A 503 2.49 -61.69 -5.36
C ILE A 503 3.08 -63.08 -5.06
N ILE A 504 2.52 -63.81 -4.09
CA ILE A 504 2.97 -65.16 -3.73
C ILE A 504 2.90 -66.11 -4.94
N LYS A 505 1.79 -66.14 -5.69
CA LYS A 505 1.64 -66.98 -6.89
C LYS A 505 2.64 -66.60 -7.98
N ASP A 506 2.80 -65.31 -8.22
CA ASP A 506 3.68 -64.79 -9.26
C ASP A 506 5.16 -65.08 -8.94
N ILE A 507 5.54 -65.16 -7.65
CA ILE A 507 6.86 -65.61 -7.20
C ILE A 507 7.03 -67.13 -7.40
N ILE A 508 6.10 -67.95 -6.90
CA ILE A 508 6.15 -69.42 -7.03
C ILE A 508 6.27 -69.82 -8.51
N ALA A 509 5.45 -69.22 -9.37
CA ALA A 509 5.45 -69.48 -10.80
C ALA A 509 6.74 -69.02 -11.49
N ALA A 510 7.29 -67.86 -11.11
CA ALA A 510 8.57 -67.37 -11.66
C ALA A 510 9.78 -68.24 -11.24
N GLN A 511 9.72 -68.85 -10.06
CA GLN A 511 10.74 -69.80 -9.58
C GLN A 511 10.54 -71.22 -10.14
N GLY A 512 9.45 -71.48 -10.88
CA GLY A 512 9.12 -72.81 -11.43
C GLY A 512 8.78 -73.87 -10.37
N LYS A 513 8.54 -73.46 -9.12
CA LYS A 513 8.24 -74.36 -8.00
C LYS A 513 6.74 -74.69 -7.99
N SER A 514 6.38 -75.83 -7.39
CA SER A 514 4.98 -76.22 -7.18
C SER A 514 4.76 -76.51 -5.69
N ILE A 515 3.57 -76.22 -5.18
CA ILE A 515 3.15 -76.63 -3.84
C ILE A 515 2.48 -77.99 -3.97
N GLU A 516 3.06 -78.97 -3.31
CA GLU A 516 2.59 -80.35 -3.18
C GLU A 516 2.16 -80.62 -1.73
N VAL A 517 1.48 -81.74 -1.47
CA VAL A 517 0.90 -82.04 -0.13
C VAL A 517 1.97 -82.25 0.96
N ASN A 518 3.20 -82.56 0.54
CA ASN A 518 4.38 -82.67 1.40
C ASN A 518 5.11 -81.34 1.66
N THR A 519 4.78 -80.26 0.93
CA THR A 519 5.50 -78.99 1.00
C THR A 519 5.23 -78.30 2.33
N THR A 520 6.28 -78.01 3.10
CA THR A 520 6.16 -77.37 4.42
C THR A 520 5.88 -75.87 4.33
N PHE A 521 5.39 -75.29 5.42
CA PHE A 521 5.20 -73.84 5.51
C PHE A 521 6.54 -73.10 5.40
N ASP A 522 7.59 -73.60 6.06
CA ASP A 522 8.91 -72.96 6.09
C ASP A 522 9.60 -72.96 4.72
N GLU A 523 9.36 -73.99 3.88
CA GLU A 523 9.78 -73.99 2.48
C GLU A 523 9.07 -72.89 1.69
N LEU A 524 7.74 -72.74 1.81
CA LEU A 524 7.03 -71.65 1.15
C LEU A 524 7.52 -70.27 1.63
N VAL A 525 7.77 -70.12 2.93
CA VAL A 525 8.35 -68.91 3.53
C VAL A 525 9.71 -68.60 2.90
N SER A 526 10.61 -69.57 2.76
CA SER A 526 11.88 -69.39 2.02
C SER A 526 11.62 -68.92 0.59
N TRP A 527 10.79 -69.66 -0.16
CA TRP A 527 10.55 -69.39 -1.58
C TRP A 527 9.97 -67.99 -1.81
N VAL A 528 9.11 -67.50 -0.92
CA VAL A 528 8.55 -66.15 -1.01
C VAL A 528 9.56 -65.09 -0.57
N HIS A 529 10.31 -65.30 0.51
CA HIS A 529 11.32 -64.33 0.99
C HIS A 529 12.62 -64.30 0.18
N GLU A 530 12.86 -65.28 -0.71
CA GLU A 530 13.88 -65.22 -1.77
C GLU A 530 13.66 -64.01 -2.73
N ASP A 531 12.43 -63.47 -2.83
CA ASP A 531 12.08 -62.32 -3.67
C ASP A 531 11.79 -61.06 -2.82
N GLU A 532 12.34 -59.90 -3.21
CA GLU A 532 12.09 -58.60 -2.56
C GLU A 532 10.61 -58.18 -2.50
N ARG A 533 9.78 -58.69 -3.42
CA ARG A 533 8.31 -58.50 -3.40
C ARG A 533 7.67 -59.31 -2.28
N GLY A 534 8.15 -60.54 -2.06
CA GLY A 534 7.64 -61.43 -1.01
C GLY A 534 8.03 -60.99 0.39
N LYS A 535 9.16 -60.28 0.56
CA LYS A 535 9.56 -59.65 1.83
C LYS A 535 8.59 -58.58 2.36
N LYS A 536 7.61 -58.14 1.56
CA LYS A 536 6.58 -57.15 1.93
C LYS A 536 5.19 -57.75 2.15
N VAL A 537 5.03 -59.04 1.89
CA VAL A 537 3.77 -59.78 2.09
C VAL A 537 3.54 -59.98 3.58
N ASP A 538 2.29 -59.85 4.03
CA ASP A 538 1.97 -60.11 5.44
C ASP A 538 2.09 -61.61 5.80
N MET A 539 2.61 -61.90 6.99
CA MET A 539 2.89 -63.28 7.43
C MET A 539 1.60 -64.08 7.72
N GLY A 540 0.53 -63.41 8.16
CA GLY A 540 -0.80 -64.00 8.29
C GLY A 540 -1.40 -64.32 6.93
N ASN A 541 -1.34 -63.38 5.98
CA ASN A 541 -1.75 -63.58 4.59
C ASN A 541 -0.97 -64.72 3.91
N LEU A 542 0.35 -64.82 4.15
CA LEU A 542 1.20 -65.91 3.66
C LEU A 542 0.75 -67.28 4.21
N LYS A 543 0.42 -67.35 5.50
CA LYS A 543 -0.09 -68.57 6.15
C LYS A 543 -1.50 -68.97 5.68
N LEU A 544 -2.39 -67.99 5.47
CA LEU A 544 -3.70 -68.22 4.86
C LEU A 544 -3.57 -68.71 3.40
N CYS A 545 -2.62 -68.16 2.65
CA CYS A 545 -2.30 -68.61 1.29
C CYS A 545 -1.74 -70.03 1.28
N TYR A 546 -0.78 -70.37 2.16
CA TYR A 546 -0.24 -71.72 2.31
C TYR A 546 -1.36 -72.76 2.49
N ASN A 547 -2.22 -72.57 3.50
CA ASN A 547 -3.35 -73.46 3.77
C ASN A 547 -4.25 -73.63 2.52
N SER A 548 -4.57 -72.52 1.85
CA SER A 548 -5.37 -72.52 0.62
C SER A 548 -4.68 -73.17 -0.59
N PHE A 549 -3.35 -73.30 -0.60
CA PHE A 549 -2.60 -73.99 -1.64
C PHE A 549 -2.42 -75.48 -1.34
N VAL A 550 -2.18 -75.86 -0.08
CA VAL A 550 -2.11 -77.27 0.35
C VAL A 550 -3.46 -77.95 0.17
N GLU A 551 -4.56 -77.35 0.65
CA GLU A 551 -5.93 -77.86 0.42
C GLU A 551 -6.23 -78.06 -1.09
N LYS A 552 -5.70 -77.16 -1.93
CA LYS A 552 -5.83 -77.26 -3.39
C LYS A 552 -4.92 -78.32 -4.01
N ALA A 553 -3.78 -78.63 -3.41
CA ALA A 553 -2.91 -79.74 -3.81
C ALA A 553 -3.56 -81.08 -3.44
N GLU A 554 -4.03 -81.24 -2.20
CA GLU A 554 -4.79 -82.41 -1.72
C GLU A 554 -6.03 -82.67 -2.60
N SER A 555 -6.81 -81.63 -2.89
CA SER A 555 -8.00 -81.76 -3.73
C SER A 555 -7.67 -82.18 -5.16
N LYS A 556 -6.52 -81.78 -5.71
CA LYS A 556 -6.05 -82.22 -7.03
C LYS A 556 -5.58 -83.67 -7.01
N GLU A 557 -4.76 -84.05 -6.02
CA GLU A 557 -4.25 -85.42 -5.89
C GLU A 557 -5.42 -86.42 -5.77
N LYS A 558 -6.40 -86.08 -4.93
CA LYS A 558 -7.65 -86.83 -4.75
C LYS A 558 -8.53 -86.86 -6.00
N GLU A 559 -8.42 -85.88 -6.89
CA GLU A 559 -9.06 -85.90 -8.21
C GLU A 559 -8.31 -86.80 -9.19
N MET A 560 -6.97 -86.76 -9.20
CA MET A 560 -6.14 -87.67 -10.00
C MET A 560 -6.29 -89.13 -9.58
N GLU A 561 -6.37 -89.43 -8.27
CA GLU A 561 -6.67 -90.77 -7.76
C GLU A 561 -8.03 -91.27 -8.29
N ARG A 562 -9.06 -90.42 -8.28
CA ARG A 562 -10.39 -90.74 -8.84
C ARG A 562 -10.36 -90.93 -10.36
N GLU A 563 -9.57 -90.13 -11.08
CA GLU A 563 -9.31 -90.30 -12.50
C GLU A 563 -8.61 -91.63 -12.80
N GLU A 564 -7.57 -91.99 -12.05
CA GLU A 564 -6.89 -93.27 -12.18
C GLU A 564 -7.80 -94.45 -11.84
N ALA A 565 -8.59 -94.37 -10.78
CA ALA A 565 -9.58 -95.39 -10.44
C ALA A 565 -10.62 -95.55 -11.55
N ARG A 566 -11.02 -94.47 -12.23
CA ARG A 566 -11.87 -94.51 -13.44
C ARG A 566 -11.14 -95.15 -14.63
N LYS A 567 -9.86 -94.82 -14.88
CA LYS A 567 -9.04 -95.38 -15.96
C LYS A 567 -8.80 -96.88 -15.76
N LYS A 568 -8.40 -97.30 -14.55
CA LYS A 568 -8.25 -98.71 -14.14
C LYS A 568 -9.55 -99.49 -14.34
N ARG A 569 -10.70 -98.97 -13.87
CA ARG A 569 -12.02 -99.58 -14.10
C ARG A 569 -12.44 -99.67 -15.57
N ARG A 570 -12.05 -98.72 -16.43
CA ARG A 570 -12.27 -98.81 -17.89
C ARG A 570 -11.45 -99.95 -18.50
N ILE A 571 -10.16 -99.99 -18.22
CA ILE A 571 -9.25 -101.04 -18.70
C ILE A 571 -9.70 -102.43 -18.19
N GLU A 572 -10.10 -102.54 -16.93
CA GLU A 572 -10.72 -103.76 -16.38
C GLU A 572 -12.00 -104.15 -17.13
N SER A 573 -12.84 -103.19 -17.52
CA SER A 573 -14.08 -103.46 -18.26
C SER A 573 -13.81 -103.86 -19.71
N GLU A 574 -12.84 -103.23 -20.37
CA GLU A 574 -12.40 -103.55 -21.72
C GLU A 574 -11.76 -104.95 -21.76
N PHE A 575 -10.92 -105.27 -20.78
CA PHE A 575 -10.33 -106.60 -20.60
C PHE A 575 -11.38 -107.67 -20.29
N ARG A 576 -12.38 -107.37 -19.43
CA ARG A 576 -13.53 -108.27 -19.18
C ARG A 576 -14.41 -108.50 -20.41
N ASN A 577 -14.44 -107.54 -21.35
CA ASN A 577 -15.15 -107.70 -22.62
C ASN A 577 -14.33 -108.49 -23.66
N LEU A 578 -13.00 -108.39 -23.63
CA LEU A 578 -12.07 -109.21 -24.44
C LEU A 578 -11.98 -110.67 -23.98
N LEU A 579 -12.49 -111.00 -22.79
CA LEU A 579 -12.58 -112.36 -22.23
C LEU A 579 -13.97 -113.00 -22.41
N ARG A 580 -14.81 -112.48 -23.32
CA ARG A 580 -16.13 -113.02 -23.68
C ARG A 580 -16.22 -113.32 -25.17
#